data_AF-A0A531K0I5-F1
#
_entry.id   AF-A0A531K0I5-F1
#
_cell.length_a   1.000
_cell.length_b   1.000
_cell.length_c   1.000
_cell.angle_alpha   90.00
_cell.angle_beta   90.00
_cell.angle_gamma   90.00
#
_symmetry.space_group_name_H-M   'P 1'
#
loop_
_entity.id
_entity.type
_entity.pdbx_description
1 polymer ?
#
loop_
_entity_poly.entity_id
_entity_poly.type
_entity_poly.pdbx_seq_one_letter_code
_entity_poly.pdbx_strand_id
1 'polypeptide(L)'
;PKTIEDWDIERIVADYAAAAQRCQAAGLDGIEFEAYGHLMDGFWSPATNQRDDDFGGSLDNRLRFTGMVLDAVRAAVGEKFVVGIRMVADEDFEKGLSKQEGVEIARRLAGSGKVDFLNIIRGSIET
;
A
#
# COMPACT_ATOMS: atom_id res chain seq x y z
N PRO A 1 16.55 3.98 -6.95
CA PRO A 1 16.70 2.99 -5.85
C PRO A 1 17.02 1.60 -6.43
N LYS A 2 17.55 0.65 -5.65
CA LYS A 2 17.69 -0.75 -6.10
C LYS A 2 16.28 -1.34 -6.30
N THR A 3 16.04 -2.01 -7.42
CA THR A 3 14.80 -2.77 -7.65
C THR A 3 14.69 -3.90 -6.62
N ILE A 4 13.55 -3.98 -5.95
CA ILE A 4 13.23 -5.03 -4.97
C ILE A 4 13.07 -6.39 -5.68
N GLU A 5 13.64 -7.44 -5.10
CA GLU A 5 13.56 -8.82 -5.65
C GLU A 5 12.45 -9.63 -4.94
N ASP A 6 12.09 -10.80 -5.47
CA ASP A 6 10.99 -11.61 -4.92
C ASP A 6 11.19 -11.98 -3.44
N TRP A 7 12.42 -12.35 -3.07
CA TRP A 7 12.78 -12.66 -1.69
C TRP A 7 12.75 -11.44 -0.78
N ASP A 8 12.99 -10.24 -1.33
CA ASP A 8 12.82 -8.98 -0.59
C ASP A 8 11.33 -8.70 -0.36
N ILE A 9 10.47 -8.93 -1.37
CA ILE A 9 9.02 -8.75 -1.27
C ILE A 9 8.45 -9.65 -0.16
N GLU A 10 8.76 -10.94 -0.18
CA GLU A 10 8.31 -11.90 0.85
C GLU A 10 8.75 -11.48 2.25
N ARG A 11 10.02 -11.13 2.39
CA ARG A 11 10.59 -10.67 3.67
C ARG A 11 9.90 -9.40 4.17
N ILE A 12 9.69 -8.41 3.30
CA ILE A 12 9.06 -7.14 3.68
C ILE A 12 7.59 -7.32 4.04
N VAL A 13 6.86 -8.19 3.34
CA VAL A 13 5.47 -8.55 3.70
C VAL A 13 5.42 -9.14 5.11
N ALA A 14 6.35 -10.04 5.44
CA ALA A 14 6.47 -10.60 6.79
C ALA A 14 6.84 -9.51 7.82
N ASP A 15 7.72 -8.57 7.46
CA ASP A 15 8.13 -7.46 8.32
C ASP A 15 6.96 -6.51 8.64
N TYR A 16 6.08 -6.21 7.68
CA TYR A 16 4.84 -5.43 7.90
C TYR A 16 3.90 -6.14 8.87
N ALA A 17 3.66 -7.44 8.68
CA ALA A 17 2.81 -8.23 9.55
C ALA A 17 3.37 -8.29 10.98
N ALA A 18 4.68 -8.52 11.13
CA ALA A 18 5.35 -8.54 12.42
C ALA A 18 5.32 -7.16 13.11
N ALA A 19 5.40 -6.07 12.36
CA ALA A 19 5.25 -4.71 12.89
C ALA A 19 3.83 -4.46 13.42
N ALA A 20 2.80 -4.82 12.64
CA ALA A 20 1.41 -4.70 13.07
C ALA A 20 1.13 -5.52 14.33
N GLN A 21 1.67 -6.74 14.42
CA GLN A 21 1.55 -7.58 15.61
C GLN A 21 2.23 -6.96 16.83
N ARG A 22 3.40 -6.31 16.67
CA ARG A 22 4.05 -5.57 17.76
C ARG A 22 3.20 -4.39 18.23
N CYS A 23 2.58 -3.64 17.32
CA CYS A 23 1.65 -2.56 17.67
C CYS A 23 0.45 -3.10 18.47
N GLN A 24 -0.15 -4.20 18.03
CA GLN A 24 -1.25 -4.85 18.75
C GLN A 24 -0.82 -5.35 20.14
N ALA A 25 0.33 -6.02 20.24
CA ALA A 25 0.86 -6.51 21.52
C ALA A 25 1.20 -5.38 22.50
N ALA A 26 1.52 -4.19 21.99
CA ALA A 26 1.73 -2.98 22.79
C ALA A 26 0.42 -2.31 23.25
N GLY A 27 -0.75 -2.81 22.83
CA GLY A 27 -2.05 -2.31 23.25
C GLY A 27 -2.58 -1.13 22.43
N LEU A 28 -2.07 -0.91 21.21
CA LEU A 28 -2.68 0.04 20.28
C LEU A 28 -4.01 -0.51 19.75
N ASP A 29 -4.92 0.37 19.35
CA ASP A 29 -6.19 -0.02 18.73
C ASP A 29 -6.04 -0.38 17.24
N GLY A 30 -4.99 0.11 16.59
CA GLY A 30 -4.77 -0.06 15.17
C GLY A 30 -3.49 0.56 14.62
N ILE A 31 -3.35 0.49 13.30
CA ILE A 31 -2.28 1.12 12.51
C ILE A 31 -2.84 1.85 11.29
N GLU A 32 -2.06 2.78 10.75
CA GLU A 32 -2.27 3.39 9.44
C GLU A 32 -1.03 3.15 8.58
N PHE A 33 -1.19 2.59 7.39
CA PHE A 33 -0.10 2.54 6.41
C PHE A 33 0.09 3.91 5.77
N GLU A 34 1.32 4.39 5.71
CA GLU A 34 1.66 5.60 4.96
C GLU A 34 1.98 5.23 3.50
N ALA A 35 1.21 5.79 2.57
CA ALA A 35 1.32 5.59 1.14
C ALA A 35 1.34 6.97 0.43
N TYR A 36 2.45 7.69 0.64
CA TYR A 36 2.76 9.03 0.14
C TYR A 36 4.27 9.22 -0.12
N GLY A 37 4.75 8.75 -1.27
CA GLY A 37 6.17 8.68 -1.61
C GLY A 37 6.94 7.55 -0.92
N HIS A 38 6.26 6.47 -0.50
CA HIS A 38 6.86 5.36 0.24
C HIS A 38 6.84 4.05 -0.56
N LEU A 39 7.29 2.95 0.06
CA LEU A 39 7.46 1.68 -0.66
C LEU A 39 6.14 1.18 -1.25
N MET A 40 5.03 1.24 -0.50
CA MET A 40 3.75 0.67 -0.94
C MET A 40 3.20 1.38 -2.17
N ASP A 41 3.08 2.71 -2.12
CA ASP A 41 2.63 3.53 -3.25
C ASP A 41 3.68 3.68 -4.35
N GLY A 42 4.94 3.41 -4.03
CA GLY A 42 5.99 3.19 -5.03
C GLY A 42 5.70 2.03 -5.98
N PHE A 43 4.84 1.08 -5.62
CA PHE A 43 4.31 0.09 -6.59
C PHE A 43 3.13 0.64 -7.40
N TRP A 44 2.39 1.62 -6.87
CA TRP A 44 1.18 2.14 -7.52
C TRP A 44 1.51 3.15 -8.60
N SER A 45 2.49 4.02 -8.39
CA SER A 45 2.75 5.11 -9.34
C SER A 45 3.48 4.61 -10.60
N PRO A 46 2.99 4.92 -11.81
CA PRO A 46 3.73 4.67 -13.05
C PRO A 46 5.07 5.42 -13.12
N ALA A 47 5.23 6.50 -12.34
CA ALA A 47 6.48 7.26 -12.29
C ALA A 47 7.62 6.45 -11.64
N THR A 48 7.28 5.66 -10.61
CA THR A 48 8.25 4.94 -9.78
C THR A 48 8.29 3.44 -10.07
N ASN A 49 7.19 2.86 -10.57
CA ASN A 49 7.12 1.44 -10.93
C ASN A 49 7.17 1.23 -12.46
N GLN A 50 8.36 0.90 -12.95
CA GLN A 50 8.62 0.56 -14.36
C GLN A 50 8.91 -0.94 -14.55
N ARG A 51 8.45 -1.79 -13.63
CA ARG A 51 8.65 -3.24 -13.72
C ARG A 51 7.84 -3.83 -14.87
N ASP A 52 8.36 -4.92 -15.44
CA ASP A 52 7.76 -5.72 -16.51
C ASP A 52 7.28 -7.10 -16.04
N ASP A 53 7.28 -7.32 -14.73
CA ASP A 53 6.80 -8.54 -14.07
C ASP A 53 5.39 -8.38 -13.47
N ASP A 54 5.00 -9.36 -12.65
CA ASP A 54 3.67 -9.43 -12.02
C ASP A 54 3.41 -8.32 -10.98
N PHE A 55 4.37 -7.45 -10.72
CA PHE A 55 4.24 -6.28 -9.84
C PHE A 55 4.21 -4.96 -10.60
N GLY A 56 4.33 -4.96 -11.93
CA GLY A 56 4.33 -3.75 -12.77
C GLY A 56 3.25 -3.74 -13.86
N GLY A 57 3.15 -2.61 -14.57
CA GLY A 57 2.21 -2.44 -15.68
C GLY A 57 0.77 -2.21 -15.24
N SER A 58 -0.08 -3.24 -15.32
CA SER A 58 -1.52 -3.12 -15.04
C SER A 58 -1.77 -2.66 -13.60
N LEU A 59 -2.93 -2.03 -13.35
CA LEU A 59 -3.30 -1.62 -11.99
C LEU A 59 -3.39 -2.82 -11.04
N ASP A 60 -3.84 -3.97 -11.54
CA ASP A 60 -3.94 -5.21 -10.76
C ASP A 60 -2.55 -5.69 -10.29
N ASN A 61 -1.57 -5.67 -11.19
CA ASN A 61 -0.19 -6.04 -10.86
C ASN A 61 0.44 -5.04 -9.89
N ARG A 62 0.24 -3.74 -10.13
CA ARG A 62 0.73 -2.67 -9.24
C ARG A 62 0.13 -2.73 -7.83
N LEU A 63 -1.10 -3.24 -7.68
CA LEU A 63 -1.73 -3.44 -6.37
C LEU A 63 -1.40 -4.79 -5.72
N ARG A 64 -0.69 -5.69 -6.41
CA ARG A 64 -0.37 -7.03 -5.90
C ARG A 64 0.39 -6.98 -4.58
N PHE A 65 1.43 -6.15 -4.50
CA PHE A 65 2.20 -5.97 -3.27
C PHE A 65 1.33 -5.48 -2.10
N THR A 66 0.46 -4.49 -2.35
CA THR A 66 -0.49 -4.00 -1.33
C THR A 66 -1.44 -5.09 -0.86
N GLY A 67 -1.97 -5.90 -1.78
CA GLY A 67 -2.79 -7.06 -1.43
C GLY A 67 -2.06 -8.04 -0.51
N MET A 68 -0.82 -8.40 -0.87
CA MET A 68 0.02 -9.30 -0.06
C MET A 68 0.28 -8.75 1.35
N VAL A 69 0.59 -7.46 1.48
CA VAL A 69 0.80 -6.80 2.78
C VAL A 69 -0.48 -6.83 3.61
N LEU A 70 -1.63 -6.46 3.02
CA LEU A 70 -2.91 -6.45 3.72
C LEU A 70 -3.33 -7.85 4.17
N ASP A 71 -3.13 -8.86 3.34
CA ASP A 71 -3.43 -10.25 3.68
C ASP A 71 -2.58 -10.74 4.85
N ALA A 72 -1.26 -10.50 4.80
CA ALA A 72 -0.35 -10.91 5.88
C ALA A 72 -0.65 -10.17 7.19
N VAL A 73 -0.94 -8.88 7.13
CA VAL A 73 -1.27 -8.08 8.31
C VAL A 73 -2.60 -8.53 8.91
N ARG A 74 -3.65 -8.75 8.10
CA ARG A 74 -4.93 -9.26 8.59
C ARG A 74 -4.79 -10.65 9.20
N ALA A 75 -3.97 -11.53 8.62
CA ALA A 75 -3.67 -12.83 9.21
C ALA A 75 -2.98 -12.71 10.59
N ALA A 76 -2.12 -11.70 10.78
CA ALA A 76 -1.38 -11.51 12.03
C ALA A 76 -2.20 -10.86 13.16
N VAL A 77 -3.06 -9.89 12.84
CA VAL A 77 -3.77 -9.07 13.85
C VAL A 77 -5.27 -9.35 13.97
N GLY A 78 -5.85 -10.07 13.00
CA GLY A 78 -7.28 -10.35 12.92
C GLY A 78 -8.14 -9.15 12.50
N GLU A 79 -9.46 -9.35 12.50
CA GLU A 79 -10.45 -8.38 11.98
C GLU A 79 -10.73 -7.21 12.94
N LYS A 80 -10.49 -7.39 14.26
CA LYS A 80 -10.83 -6.38 15.27
C LYS A 80 -9.80 -5.27 15.41
N PHE A 81 -8.56 -5.51 14.99
CA PHE A 81 -7.51 -4.50 15.03
C PHE A 81 -7.70 -3.55 13.84
N VAL A 82 -7.74 -2.25 14.11
CA VAL A 82 -8.03 -1.25 13.08
C VAL A 82 -6.85 -1.14 12.12
N VAL A 83 -7.11 -1.25 10.83
CA VAL A 83 -6.11 -1.11 9.76
C VAL A 83 -6.59 -0.05 8.78
N GLY A 84 -5.91 1.10 8.77
CA GLY A 84 -6.13 2.19 7.81
C GLY A 84 -5.03 2.32 6.78
N ILE A 85 -5.31 3.07 5.73
CA ILE A 85 -4.29 3.50 4.75
C ILE A 85 -4.43 5.00 4.53
N ARG A 86 -3.32 5.72 4.66
CA ARG A 86 -3.16 7.08 4.16
C ARG A 86 -2.61 7.03 2.74
N MET A 87 -3.43 7.38 1.76
CA MET A 87 -3.10 7.23 0.34
C MET A 87 -3.21 8.53 -0.46
N VAL A 88 -2.33 8.68 -1.44
CA VAL A 88 -2.45 9.67 -2.50
C VAL A 88 -3.49 9.21 -3.52
N ALA A 89 -4.54 10.01 -3.72
CA ALA A 89 -5.54 9.76 -4.76
C ALA A 89 -5.23 10.48 -6.08
N ASP A 90 -4.31 11.45 -6.08
CA ASP A 90 -3.86 12.21 -7.25
C ASP A 90 -2.46 12.77 -6.93
N GLU A 91 -1.42 12.31 -7.62
CA GLU A 91 -0.04 12.76 -7.37
C GLU A 91 0.20 14.19 -7.86
N ASP A 92 -0.72 14.78 -8.65
CA ASP A 92 -0.52 16.07 -9.31
C ASP A 92 0.77 16.14 -10.13
N PHE A 93 1.15 14.99 -10.71
CA PHE A 93 2.37 14.81 -11.46
C PHE A 93 2.08 14.11 -12.78
N GLU A 94 2.56 14.67 -13.89
CA GLU A 94 2.22 14.20 -15.25
C GLU A 94 2.55 12.72 -15.49
N LYS A 95 3.64 12.23 -14.89
CA LYS A 95 4.08 10.82 -15.01
C LYS A 95 3.55 9.94 -13.88
N GLY A 96 2.86 10.54 -12.91
CA GLY A 96 2.44 9.92 -11.68
C GLY A 96 1.10 9.19 -11.76
N LEU A 97 0.63 8.76 -10.60
CA LEU A 97 -0.69 8.19 -10.39
C LEU A 97 -1.77 9.24 -10.66
N SER A 98 -2.60 8.96 -11.66
CA SER A 98 -3.70 9.85 -12.04
C SER A 98 -4.82 9.85 -11.00
N LYS A 99 -5.58 10.95 -10.94
CA LYS A 99 -6.81 11.04 -10.13
C LYS A 99 -7.78 9.87 -10.36
N GLN A 100 -7.93 9.43 -11.61
CA GLN A 100 -8.86 8.35 -11.94
C GLN A 100 -8.40 7.03 -11.35
N GLU A 101 -7.11 6.70 -11.49
CA GLU A 101 -6.54 5.50 -10.90
C GLU A 101 -6.53 5.56 -9.38
N GLY A 102 -6.17 6.69 -8.77
CA GLY A 102 -6.17 6.83 -7.31
C GLY A 102 -7.57 6.67 -6.71
N VAL A 103 -8.62 7.18 -7.35
CA VAL A 103 -10.02 6.91 -6.95
C VAL A 103 -10.38 5.42 -7.11
N GLU A 104 -9.90 4.76 -8.16
CA GLU A 104 -10.12 3.33 -8.36
C GLU A 104 -9.40 2.49 -7.29
N ILE A 105 -8.16 2.83 -6.93
CA ILE A 105 -7.43 2.22 -5.82
C ILE A 105 -8.22 2.40 -4.52
N ALA A 106 -8.68 3.61 -4.22
CA ALA A 106 -9.47 3.90 -3.02
C ALA A 106 -10.74 3.02 -2.95
N ARG A 107 -11.47 2.87 -4.07
CA ARG A 107 -12.64 2.00 -4.14
C ARG A 107 -12.30 0.54 -3.89
N ARG A 108 -11.22 0.04 -4.48
CA ARG A 108 -10.77 -1.36 -4.30
C ARG A 108 -10.34 -1.63 -2.86
N LEU A 109 -9.59 -0.71 -2.25
CA LEU A 109 -9.17 -0.83 -0.87
C LEU A 109 -10.37 -0.80 0.09
N ALA A 110 -11.29 0.14 -0.09
CA ALA A 110 -12.53 0.20 0.70
C ALA A 110 -13.42 -1.04 0.51
N GLY A 111 -13.50 -1.57 -0.71
CA GLY A 111 -14.26 -2.78 -1.04
C GLY A 111 -13.60 -4.10 -0.66
N SER A 112 -12.32 -4.08 -0.23
CA SER A 112 -11.55 -5.30 0.03
C SER A 112 -11.96 -6.05 1.30
N GLY A 113 -12.63 -5.36 2.24
CA GLY A 113 -12.88 -5.86 3.60
C GLY A 113 -11.62 -5.93 4.48
N LYS A 114 -10.48 -5.40 4.02
CA LYS A 114 -9.18 -5.46 4.72
C LYS A 114 -8.71 -4.11 5.22
N VAL A 115 -9.40 -3.02 4.90
CA VAL A 115 -9.06 -1.67 5.32
C VAL A 115 -10.30 -1.04 5.95
N ASP A 116 -10.16 -0.52 7.17
CA ASP A 116 -11.27 0.02 7.97
C ASP A 116 -11.51 1.51 7.70
N PHE A 117 -10.48 2.24 7.30
CA PHE A 117 -10.60 3.65 6.91
C PHE A 117 -9.55 4.06 5.88
N LEU A 118 -9.88 5.08 5.09
CA LEU A 118 -8.98 5.71 4.15
C LEU A 118 -8.76 7.17 4.53
N ASN A 119 -7.50 7.57 4.64
CA ASN A 119 -7.07 8.95 4.80
C ASN A 119 -6.51 9.42 3.45
N ILE A 120 -7.21 10.33 2.78
CA ILE A 120 -6.95 10.64 1.37
C ILE A 120 -6.25 11.98 1.24
N ILE A 121 -5.13 11.99 0.51
CA ILE A 121 -4.36 13.19 0.20
C ILE A 121 -4.17 13.38 -1.31
N ARG A 122 -3.67 14.55 -1.69
CA ARG A 122 -3.31 14.94 -3.06
C ARG A 122 -1.93 15.58 -3.05
N GLY A 123 -1.16 15.35 -4.11
CA GLY A 123 0.18 15.88 -4.32
C GLY A 123 1.24 14.77 -4.27
N SER A 124 2.49 15.18 -4.47
CA SER A 124 3.65 14.29 -4.42
C SER A 124 4.73 14.88 -3.51
N ILE A 125 5.67 14.04 -3.11
CA ILE A 125 6.85 14.46 -2.34
C ILE A 125 7.94 15.10 -3.22
N GLU A 126 7.77 15.05 -4.55
CA GLU A 126 8.69 15.67 -5.50
C GLU A 126 8.36 17.16 -5.66
N THR A 127 9.39 18.00 -5.64
CA THR A 127 9.31 19.46 -5.77
C THR A 127 9.88 19.94 -7.09
#